data_AF-A0A5D0UXJ9-F1
#
_entry.id   AF-A0A5D0UXJ9-F1
#
_cell.length_a   1.000
_cell.length_b   1.000
_cell.length_c   1.000
_cell.angle_alpha   90.00
_cell.angle_beta   90.00
_cell.angle_gamma   90.00
#
_symmetry.space_group_name_H-M   'P 1'
#
loop_
_entity.id
_entity.type
_entity.pdbx_description
1 polymer ?
#
loop_
_entity_poly.entity_id
_entity_poly.type
_entity_poly.pdbx_seq_one_letter_code
_entity_poly.pdbx_strand_id
1 'polypeptide(L)'
;MSPGKGAGDWTLESATSYCENRLPSLAVGVVATRFVQFDSPTDWLVERVTRHSGTGAATAMQRVRRIAADCVPARSGDSLSIMAEGLGGADSVLVGGEIEGIPSRWLFVRQGDLVAQLRLDHQAAPAEARHFAKLAADRLCVGTDAC
;
A
#
# COMPACT_ATOMS: atom_id res chain seq x y z
N MET A 1 -14.99 -26.44 -8.86
CA MET A 1 -14.48 -25.76 -7.66
C MET A 1 -13.06 -25.30 -7.97
N SER A 2 -12.89 -24.05 -8.41
CA SER A 2 -11.57 -23.47 -8.60
C SER A 2 -10.97 -23.14 -7.24
N PRO A 3 -9.68 -23.43 -6.99
CA PRO A 3 -9.03 -23.03 -5.76
C PRO A 3 -9.06 -21.49 -5.70
N GLY A 4 -9.54 -20.94 -4.59
CA GLY A 4 -9.63 -19.49 -4.41
C GLY A 4 -8.26 -18.84 -4.62
N LYS A 5 -8.18 -17.88 -5.55
CA LYS A 5 -7.04 -16.97 -5.70
C LYS A 5 -6.97 -16.10 -4.44
N GLY A 6 -6.25 -16.55 -3.43
CA GLY A 6 -6.20 -15.84 -2.14
C GLY A 6 -5.05 -16.23 -1.20
N ALA A 7 -3.97 -16.84 -1.68
CA ALA A 7 -2.89 -17.32 -0.81
C ALA A 7 -1.50 -16.79 -1.16
N GLY A 8 -1.42 -15.59 -1.75
CA GLY A 8 -0.18 -14.81 -1.84
C GLY A 8 -0.39 -13.50 -1.08
N ASP A 9 0.58 -13.10 -0.24
CA ASP A 9 0.52 -11.80 0.41
C ASP A 9 0.71 -10.69 -0.65
N TRP A 10 -0.35 -9.93 -0.86
CA TRP A 10 -0.48 -8.87 -1.87
C TRP A 10 0.17 -7.55 -1.45
N THR A 11 0.73 -7.49 -0.24
CA THR A 11 1.17 -6.24 0.36
C THR A 11 2.54 -5.80 -0.16
N LEU A 12 2.84 -4.50 -0.04
CA LEU A 12 4.17 -3.99 -0.33
C LEU A 12 5.24 -4.62 0.58
N GLU A 13 4.88 -4.97 1.83
CA GLU A 13 5.82 -5.65 2.74
C GLU A 13 6.23 -7.02 2.19
N SER A 14 5.31 -7.78 1.58
CA SER A 14 5.68 -9.03 0.92
C SER A 14 6.46 -8.85 -0.37
N ALA A 15 6.24 -7.75 -1.11
CA ALA A 15 7.09 -7.40 -2.25
C ALA A 15 8.56 -7.16 -1.86
N THR A 16 8.86 -6.87 -0.59
CA THR A 16 10.25 -6.72 -0.13
C THR A 16 11.06 -8.02 -0.18
N SER A 17 10.39 -9.19 -0.28
CA SER A 17 11.07 -10.48 -0.49
C SER A 17 11.82 -10.57 -1.83
N TYR A 18 11.49 -9.69 -2.79
CA TYR A 18 12.18 -9.56 -4.07
C TYR A 18 13.35 -8.56 -4.01
N CYS A 19 13.64 -7.97 -2.84
CA CYS A 19 14.80 -7.12 -2.63
C CYS A 19 15.93 -7.92 -1.95
N GLU A 20 17.18 -7.74 -2.37
CA GLU A 20 18.36 -8.40 -1.75
C GLU A 20 18.69 -7.82 -0.37
N ASN A 21 18.41 -6.53 -0.19
CA ASN A 21 18.68 -5.82 1.04
C ASN A 21 17.50 -5.89 2.02
N ARG A 22 17.82 -5.82 3.32
CA ARG A 22 16.81 -5.80 4.37
C ARG A 22 16.12 -4.45 4.43
N LEU A 23 14.80 -4.47 4.29
CA LEU A 23 13.95 -3.28 4.35
C LEU A 23 13.16 -3.19 5.68
N PRO A 24 12.75 -1.98 6.11
CA PRO A 24 12.08 -1.81 7.40
C PRO A 24 10.64 -2.32 7.36
N SER A 25 10.17 -2.94 8.45
CA SER A 25 8.77 -3.40 8.56
C SER A 25 7.78 -2.24 8.60
N LEU A 26 6.60 -2.43 8.02
CA LEU A 26 5.51 -1.46 8.05
C LEU A 26 4.66 -1.53 9.33
N ALA A 27 4.78 -2.60 10.13
CA ALA A 27 3.95 -2.85 11.32
C ALA A 27 4.31 -2.00 12.56
N VAL A 28 4.98 -0.87 12.39
CA VAL A 28 5.45 -0.01 13.49
C VAL A 28 4.29 0.56 14.30
N GLY A 29 4.19 0.15 15.57
CA GLY A 29 3.15 0.63 16.48
C GLY A 29 1.73 0.22 16.08
N VAL A 30 1.55 -0.78 15.22
CA VAL A 30 0.21 -1.25 14.85
C VAL A 30 -0.49 -1.84 16.08
N VAL A 31 -1.69 -1.34 16.38
CA VAL A 31 -2.54 -1.80 17.49
C VAL A 31 -3.82 -2.48 17.01
N ALA A 32 -4.23 -2.26 15.76
CA ALA A 32 -5.36 -2.95 15.15
C ALA A 32 -5.20 -3.02 13.63
N THR A 33 -5.74 -4.08 13.02
CA THR A 33 -5.82 -4.24 11.57
C THR A 33 -7.24 -4.64 11.17
N ARG A 34 -7.71 -4.11 10.04
CA ARG A 34 -8.94 -4.52 9.35
C ARG A 34 -8.62 -4.70 7.88
N PHE A 35 -9.28 -5.64 7.23
CA PHE A 35 -9.08 -5.88 5.80
C PHE A 35 -10.40 -6.19 5.11
N VAL A 36 -10.45 -5.86 3.83
CA VAL A 36 -11.54 -6.23 2.93
C VAL A 36 -10.96 -6.53 1.55
N GLN A 37 -11.52 -7.53 0.88
CA GLN A 37 -11.20 -7.88 -0.50
C GLN A 37 -12.49 -7.86 -1.31
N PHE A 38 -12.46 -7.15 -2.43
CA PHE A 38 -13.46 -7.19 -3.47
C PHE A 38 -12.83 -7.88 -4.68
N ASP A 39 -13.48 -8.92 -5.17
CA ASP A 39 -12.98 -9.71 -6.28
C ASP A 39 -14.11 -9.91 -7.30
N SER A 40 -13.75 -9.82 -8.57
CA SER A 40 -14.62 -10.02 -9.71
C SER A 40 -13.81 -10.69 -10.83
N PRO A 41 -14.45 -11.24 -11.88
CA PRO A 41 -13.73 -11.88 -12.96
C PRO A 41 -12.71 -10.99 -13.68
N THR A 42 -12.88 -9.67 -13.64
CA THR A 42 -12.05 -8.69 -14.36
C THR A 42 -11.22 -7.80 -13.44
N ASP A 43 -11.69 -7.54 -12.22
CA ASP A 43 -11.09 -6.59 -11.30
C ASP A 43 -10.98 -7.16 -9.89
N TRP A 44 -9.93 -6.77 -9.20
CA TRP A 44 -9.71 -7.08 -7.79
C TRP A 44 -9.21 -5.84 -7.07
N LEU A 45 -9.76 -5.58 -5.89
CA LEU A 45 -9.32 -4.52 -4.99
C LEU A 45 -9.19 -5.11 -3.59
N VAL A 46 -8.02 -4.91 -2.99
CA VAL A 46 -7.81 -5.28 -1.58
C VAL A 46 -7.43 -4.05 -0.81
N GLU A 47 -8.08 -3.86 0.32
CA GLU A 47 -7.78 -2.77 1.24
C GLU A 47 -7.49 -3.33 2.63
N ARG A 48 -6.38 -2.86 3.22
CA ARG A 48 -6.00 -3.12 4.60
C ARG A 48 -5.87 -1.78 5.31
N VAL A 49 -6.58 -1.62 6.41
CA VAL A 49 -6.46 -0.45 7.29
C VAL A 49 -5.79 -0.88 8.58
N THR A 50 -4.70 -0.20 8.94
CA THR A 50 -3.99 -0.37 10.20
C THR A 50 -4.17 0.87 11.07
N ARG A 51 -4.44 0.65 12.36
CA ARG A 51 -4.37 1.69 13.40
C ARG A 51 -3.03 1.60 14.08
N HIS A 52 -2.40 2.75 14.29
CA HIS A 52 -1.10 2.86 14.94
C HIS A 52 -1.17 3.67 16.23
N SER A 53 -0.31 3.38 17.19
CA SER A 53 -0.12 4.22 18.37
C SER A 53 0.91 5.32 18.14
N GLY A 54 0.74 6.46 18.81
CA GLY A 54 1.67 7.59 18.76
C GLY A 54 1.96 8.07 17.34
N THR A 55 3.25 8.13 16.98
CA THR A 55 3.71 8.55 15.64
C THR A 55 3.78 7.39 14.63
N GLY A 56 3.33 6.20 15.00
CA GLY A 56 3.50 4.98 14.20
C GLY A 56 2.93 5.08 12.78
N ALA A 57 1.78 5.73 12.60
CA ALA A 57 1.18 5.93 11.28
C ALA A 57 2.07 6.79 10.36
N ALA A 58 2.62 7.89 10.87
CA ALA A 58 3.55 8.74 10.12
C ALA A 58 4.87 8.00 9.84
N THR A 59 5.40 7.25 10.81
CA THR A 59 6.60 6.43 10.61
C THR A 59 6.38 5.33 9.57
N ALA A 60 5.19 4.71 9.53
CA ALA A 60 4.85 3.71 8.52
C ALA A 60 4.90 4.33 7.11
N MET A 61 4.32 5.52 6.91
CA MET A 61 4.38 6.23 5.62
C MET A 61 5.81 6.60 5.20
N GLN A 62 6.68 6.96 6.14
CA GLN A 62 8.11 7.17 5.86
C GLN A 62 8.80 5.87 5.43
N ARG A 63 8.46 4.74 6.06
CA ARG A 63 9.02 3.43 5.72
C ARG A 63 8.53 2.93 4.36
N VAL A 64 7.29 3.20 3.98
CA VAL A 64 6.79 2.92 2.60
C VAL A 64 7.69 3.58 1.56
N ARG A 65 8.02 4.87 1.75
CA ARG A 65 8.92 5.61 0.85
C ARG A 65 10.32 5.01 0.81
N ARG A 66 10.87 4.63 1.97
CA ARG A 66 12.17 3.93 2.04
C ARG A 66 12.15 2.60 1.32
N ILE A 67 11.10 1.79 1.49
CA ILE A 67 10.97 0.53 0.74
C ILE A 67 11.01 0.79 -0.76
N ALA A 68 10.25 1.78 -1.24
CA ALA A 68 10.19 2.10 -2.66
C ALA A 68 11.51 2.67 -3.21
N ALA A 69 12.28 3.41 -2.41
CA ALA A 69 13.53 4.04 -2.85
C ALA A 69 14.77 3.15 -2.67
N ASP A 70 14.81 2.35 -1.59
CA ASP A 70 16.01 1.65 -1.14
C ASP A 70 16.01 0.16 -1.52
N CYS A 71 14.95 -0.36 -2.13
CA CYS A 71 14.94 -1.75 -2.61
C CYS A 71 16.01 -1.96 -3.67
N VAL A 72 16.91 -2.89 -3.41
CA VAL A 72 17.87 -3.44 -4.37
C VAL A 72 17.25 -4.70 -4.95
N PRO A 73 16.77 -4.70 -6.21
CA PRO A 73 16.05 -5.85 -6.76
C PRO A 73 16.96 -7.07 -6.90
N ALA A 74 16.48 -8.25 -6.48
CA ALA A 74 17.21 -9.52 -6.55
C ALA A 74 17.32 -10.08 -7.98
N ARG A 75 16.54 -9.56 -8.92
CA ARG A 75 16.54 -9.98 -10.32
C ARG A 75 16.55 -8.77 -11.24
N SER A 76 17.18 -8.93 -12.39
CA SER A 76 17.14 -7.92 -13.44
C SER A 76 15.71 -7.76 -13.96
N GLY A 77 15.26 -6.51 -14.10
CA GLY A 77 13.90 -6.17 -14.52
C GLY A 77 12.93 -5.93 -13.36
N ASP A 78 13.23 -6.45 -12.17
CA ASP A 78 12.44 -6.14 -10.98
C ASP A 78 12.71 -4.70 -10.53
N SER A 79 11.70 -4.01 -10.03
CA SER A 79 11.83 -2.65 -9.49
C SER A 79 10.70 -2.29 -8.54
N LEU A 80 11.00 -1.37 -7.62
CA LEU A 80 10.02 -0.61 -6.85
C LEU A 80 10.32 0.88 -7.05
N SER A 81 9.29 1.71 -7.11
CA SER A 81 9.45 3.16 -7.22
C SER A 81 8.23 3.92 -6.70
N ILE A 82 8.44 5.18 -6.31
CA ILE A 82 7.34 6.10 -6.03
C ILE A 82 6.82 6.66 -7.36
N MET A 83 5.54 6.45 -7.65
CA MET A 83 4.91 6.95 -8.87
C MET A 83 4.25 8.31 -8.64
N ALA A 84 3.67 8.53 -7.47
CA ALA A 84 3.03 9.79 -7.12
C ALA A 84 2.85 9.94 -5.60
N GLU A 85 2.71 11.19 -5.17
CA GLU A 85 2.46 11.57 -3.77
C GLU A 85 1.39 12.66 -3.71
N GLY A 86 0.88 12.95 -2.50
CA GLY A 86 -0.08 14.05 -2.30
C GLY A 86 -1.39 13.83 -3.08
N LEU A 87 -1.91 12.60 -3.03
CA LEU A 87 -3.07 12.15 -3.77
C LEU A 87 -4.39 12.38 -3.00
N GLY A 88 -4.33 12.38 -1.67
CA GLY A 88 -5.45 12.61 -0.76
C GLY A 88 -5.05 12.38 0.69
N GLY A 89 -5.96 12.73 1.62
CA GLY A 89 -5.72 12.65 3.06
C GLY A 89 -4.59 13.55 3.55
N ALA A 90 -4.16 13.34 4.79
CA ALA A 90 -3.06 14.06 5.41
C ALA A 90 -1.69 13.64 4.84
N ASP A 91 -1.55 12.40 4.36
CA ASP A 91 -0.38 11.91 3.64
C ASP A 91 -0.79 10.76 2.71
N SER A 92 -0.23 10.68 1.51
CA SER A 92 -0.47 9.56 0.59
C SER A 92 0.65 9.39 -0.42
N VAL A 93 0.86 8.13 -0.81
CA VAL A 93 1.87 7.72 -1.79
C VAL A 93 1.37 6.54 -2.61
N LEU A 94 1.57 6.62 -3.92
CA LEU A 94 1.41 5.51 -4.85
C LEU A 94 2.78 4.93 -5.15
N VAL A 95 2.97 3.66 -4.80
CA VAL A 95 4.17 2.87 -5.10
C VAL A 95 3.86 1.96 -6.29
N GLY A 96 4.73 2.03 -7.30
CA GLY A 96 4.77 1.11 -8.42
C GLY A 96 5.81 0.03 -8.20
N GLY A 97 5.55 -1.15 -8.72
CA GLY A 97 6.57 -2.18 -8.89
C GLY A 97 6.41 -2.92 -10.21
N GLU A 98 7.52 -3.42 -10.71
CA GLU A 98 7.58 -4.47 -11.72
C GLU A 98 8.24 -5.65 -11.04
N ILE A 99 7.55 -6.78 -10.86
CA ILE A 99 8.08 -7.94 -10.15
C ILE A 99 7.78 -9.17 -11.00
N GLU A 100 8.83 -9.89 -11.40
CA GLU A 100 8.74 -11.03 -12.32
C GLU A 100 8.00 -10.68 -13.63
N GLY A 101 8.15 -9.43 -14.09
CA GLY A 101 7.46 -8.90 -15.27
C GLY A 101 5.98 -8.58 -15.07
N ILE A 102 5.50 -8.60 -13.81
CA ILE A 102 4.11 -8.29 -13.46
C ILE A 102 4.06 -6.89 -12.81
N PRO A 103 3.41 -5.91 -13.45
CA PRO A 103 3.23 -4.58 -12.87
C PRO A 103 2.40 -4.66 -11.60
N SER A 104 2.63 -3.75 -10.67
CA SER A 104 2.08 -3.79 -9.32
C SER A 104 1.84 -2.39 -8.80
N ARG A 105 0.68 -2.12 -8.19
CA ARG A 105 0.33 -0.78 -7.68
C ARG A 105 -0.16 -0.86 -6.24
N TRP A 106 0.54 -0.17 -5.34
CA TRP A 106 0.13 -0.05 -3.95
C TRP A 106 -0.10 1.41 -3.61
N LEU A 107 -1.32 1.75 -3.25
CA LEU A 107 -1.68 3.08 -2.77
C LEU A 107 -1.73 3.07 -1.24
N PHE A 108 -0.98 3.96 -0.62
CA PHE A 108 -1.06 4.21 0.82
C PHE A 108 -1.67 5.57 1.10
N VAL A 109 -2.55 5.63 2.08
CA VAL A 109 -3.21 6.85 2.54
C VAL A 109 -3.22 6.87 4.06
N ARG A 110 -2.81 7.99 4.64
CA ARG A 110 -2.84 8.21 6.08
C ARG A 110 -3.83 9.31 6.43
N GLN A 111 -4.59 9.08 7.48
CA GLN A 111 -5.39 10.09 8.16
C GLN A 111 -5.29 9.86 9.65
N GLY A 112 -4.85 10.87 10.41
CA GLY A 112 -4.57 10.71 11.84
C GLY A 112 -3.63 9.54 12.16
N ASP A 113 -4.12 8.63 12.99
CA ASP A 113 -3.47 7.41 13.46
C ASP A 113 -3.75 6.17 12.59
N LEU A 114 -4.47 6.34 11.48
CA LEU A 114 -4.84 5.28 10.55
C LEU A 114 -4.02 5.34 9.25
N VAL A 115 -3.67 4.17 8.72
CA VAL A 115 -3.08 4.01 7.39
C VAL A 115 -3.90 2.98 6.62
N ALA A 116 -4.41 3.35 5.45
CA ALA A 116 -4.96 2.44 4.46
C ALA A 116 -3.87 2.06 3.46
N GLN A 117 -3.77 0.77 3.15
CA GLN A 117 -3.03 0.22 2.03
C GLN A 117 -4.02 -0.43 1.08
N LEU A 118 -4.07 0.07 -0.14
CA LEU A 118 -4.86 -0.47 -1.23
C LEU A 118 -3.95 -1.14 -2.25
N ARG A 119 -4.37 -2.30 -2.73
CA ARG A 119 -3.85 -2.93 -3.94
C ARG A 119 -4.82 -2.59 -5.06
N LEU A 120 -4.34 -1.80 -6.01
CA LEU A 120 -5.11 -1.38 -7.18
C LEU A 120 -4.80 -2.30 -8.35
N ASP A 121 -5.59 -2.15 -9.42
CA ASP A 121 -5.25 -2.73 -10.71
C ASP A 121 -3.79 -2.41 -11.09
N HIS A 122 -3.14 -3.37 -11.73
CA HIS A 122 -1.73 -3.34 -12.06
C HIS A 122 -1.35 -2.13 -12.95
N GLN A 123 -2.30 -1.55 -13.67
CA GLN A 123 -2.11 -0.41 -14.56
C GLN A 123 -2.63 0.93 -14.02
N ALA A 124 -3.10 0.97 -12.77
CA ALA A 124 -3.68 2.19 -12.20
C ALA A 124 -2.74 3.41 -12.33
N ALA A 125 -3.23 4.45 -12.99
CA ALA A 125 -2.49 5.69 -13.21
C ALA A 125 -2.59 6.63 -11.99
N PRO A 126 -1.65 7.59 -11.80
CA PRO A 126 -1.71 8.55 -10.70
C PRO A 126 -3.03 9.32 -10.57
N ALA A 127 -3.67 9.66 -11.70
CA ALA A 127 -4.96 10.36 -11.69
C ALA A 127 -6.10 9.50 -11.12
N GLU A 128 -6.09 8.21 -11.44
CA GLU A 128 -7.05 7.24 -10.90
C GLU A 128 -6.77 6.94 -9.43
N ALA A 129 -5.49 6.74 -9.07
CA ALA A 129 -5.07 6.58 -7.68
C ALA A 129 -5.47 7.79 -6.81
N ARG A 130 -5.48 9.01 -7.36
CA ARG A 130 -5.98 10.21 -6.69
C ARG A 130 -7.45 10.09 -6.29
N HIS A 131 -8.29 9.50 -7.13
CA HIS A 131 -9.69 9.27 -6.81
C HIS A 131 -9.83 8.31 -5.63
N PHE A 132 -9.18 7.15 -5.68
CA PHE A 132 -9.18 6.19 -4.59
C PHE A 132 -8.56 6.75 -3.30
N ALA A 133 -7.53 7.58 -3.41
CA ALA A 133 -6.89 8.19 -2.25
C ALA A 133 -7.84 9.10 -1.47
N LYS A 134 -8.65 9.89 -2.18
CA LYS A 134 -9.68 10.74 -1.56
C LYS A 134 -10.76 9.91 -0.88
N LEU A 135 -11.28 8.89 -1.56
CA LEU A 135 -12.28 7.98 -0.97
C LEU A 135 -11.74 7.23 0.27
N ALA A 136 -10.48 6.80 0.24
CA ALA A 136 -9.85 6.21 1.41
C ALA A 136 -9.70 7.23 2.53
N ALA A 137 -9.22 8.44 2.25
CA ALA A 137 -9.09 9.50 3.24
C ALA A 137 -10.42 9.84 3.92
N ASP A 138 -11.50 10.02 3.14
CA ASP A 138 -12.84 10.32 3.67
C ASP A 138 -13.34 9.21 4.59
N ARG A 139 -13.10 7.94 4.23
CA ARG A 139 -13.45 6.79 5.07
C ARG A 139 -12.61 6.71 6.34
N LEU A 140 -11.30 6.94 6.24
CA LEU A 140 -10.42 6.97 7.41
C LEU A 140 -10.80 8.11 8.36
N CYS A 141 -11.26 9.25 7.84
CA CYS A 141 -11.74 10.37 8.66
C CYS A 141 -12.86 10.00 9.62
N VAL A 142 -13.75 9.09 9.24
CA VAL A 142 -14.83 8.62 10.13
C VAL A 142 -14.28 7.77 11.28
N GLY A 143 -13.08 7.19 11.13
CA GLY A 143 -12.47 6.29 12.10
C GLY A 143 -11.40 6.92 13.00
N THR A 144 -11.08 8.21 12.85
CA THR A 144 -10.02 8.90 13.59
C THR A 144 -10.48 10.30 14.01
N ASP A 145 -9.89 10.85 15.07
CA ASP A 145 -10.24 12.19 15.59
C ASP A 145 -9.53 13.32 14.85
N ALA A 146 -8.70 13.00 13.85
CA ALA A 146 -7.83 13.95 13.16
C ALA A 146 -8.13 14.03 11.65
N CYS A 147 -8.96 15.01 11.28
CA CYS A 147 -9.22 15.54 9.95
C CYS A 147 -9.35 17.07 10.03
#